data_AF-A0A5K1BPS1-F1
#
_entry.id   AF-A0A5K1BPS1-F1
#
_cell.length_a   1.000
_cell.length_b   1.000
_cell.length_c   1.000
_cell.angle_alpha   90.00
_cell.angle_beta   90.00
_cell.angle_gamma   90.00
#
_symmetry.space_group_name_H-M   'P 1'
#
loop_
_entity.id
_entity.type
_entity.pdbx_description
1 polymer ?
#
loop_
_entity_poly.entity_id
_entity_poly.type
_entity_poly.pdbx_seq_one_letter_code
_entity_poly.pdbx_strand_id
1 'polypeptide(L)' 'INDFQYGLVHISTGDLLRAEVSSGTKIGVMVKKFMEDGLLVPDDIVTDVSSVVTKVQL' A
#
# COMPACT_ATOMS: atom_id res chain seq x y z
N ILE A 1 -32.62 13.14 -6.47
CA ILE A 1 -31.66 13.00 -7.57
C ILE A 1 -30.62 12.01 -7.04
N ASN A 2 -30.55 10.83 -7.63
CA ASN A 2 -29.87 9.65 -7.05
C ASN A 2 -28.36 9.85 -6.96
N ASP A 3 -27.80 9.72 -5.75
CA ASP A 3 -26.35 9.65 -5.50
C ASP A 3 -25.80 8.33 -6.05
N PHE A 4 -25.37 8.34 -7.31
CA PHE A 4 -24.55 7.30 -7.91
C PHE A 4 -23.13 7.36 -7.30
N GLN A 5 -23.00 6.96 -6.03
CA GLN A 5 -21.70 6.63 -5.46
C GLN A 5 -21.35 5.23 -5.94
N TYR A 6 -20.69 5.15 -7.09
CA TYR A 6 -19.98 3.93 -7.47
C TYR A 6 -19.16 3.50 -6.25
N GLY A 7 -19.34 2.29 -5.75
CA GLY A 7 -18.58 1.69 -4.65
C GLY A 7 -17.11 1.45 -5.01
N LEU A 8 -16.47 2.44 -5.62
CA LEU A 8 -15.07 2.49 -5.96
C LEU A 8 -14.33 2.70 -4.66
N VAL A 9 -13.75 1.60 -4.16
CA VAL A 9 -12.71 1.69 -3.15
C VAL A 9 -11.57 2.48 -3.82
N HIS A 10 -11.34 3.71 -3.37
CA HIS A 10 -10.18 4.47 -3.77
C HIS A 10 -8.97 3.85 -3.08
N ILE A 11 -8.32 2.92 -3.78
CA ILE A 11 -7.07 2.33 -3.32
C ILE A 11 -5.94 3.20 -3.87
N SER A 12 -5.39 4.05 -3.01
CA SER A 12 -4.13 4.73 -3.34
C SER A 12 -2.95 3.81 -3.04
N THR A 13 -1.88 3.88 -3.83
CA THR A 13 -0.63 3.17 -3.53
C THR A 13 -0.13 3.52 -2.11
N GLY A 14 -0.42 4.73 -1.62
CA GLY A 14 -0.14 5.14 -0.25
C GLY A 14 -0.96 4.40 0.80
N ASP A 15 -2.23 4.09 0.55
CA ASP A 15 -3.05 3.28 1.47
C ASP A 15 -2.55 1.85 1.55
N LEU A 16 -2.11 1.31 0.41
CA LEU A 16 -1.50 -0.01 0.32
C LEU A 16 -0.20 -0.09 1.15
N LEU A 17 0.67 0.90 0.98
CA LEU A 17 1.92 1.01 1.75
C LEU A 17 1.63 1.19 3.24
N ARG A 18 0.63 2.00 3.63
CA ARG A 18 0.20 2.16 5.02
C ARG A 18 -0.34 0.86 5.62
N ALA A 19 -1.10 0.08 4.85
CA ALA A 19 -1.59 -1.23 5.29
C ALA A 19 -0.44 -2.20 5.55
N GLU A 20 0.58 -2.21 4.69
CA GLU A 20 1.79 -3.03 4.90
C GLU A 20 2.65 -2.55 6.08
N VAL A 21 2.77 -1.23 6.28
CA VAL A 21 3.41 -0.70 7.50
C VAL A 21 2.66 -1.19 8.75
N SER A 22 1.33 -1.23 8.70
CA SER A 22 0.49 -1.71 9.80
C SER A 22 0.53 -3.24 9.97
N SER A 23 0.87 -4.02 8.94
CA SER A 23 0.98 -5.48 9.00
C SER A 23 2.24 -5.94 9.75
N GLY A 24 3.21 -5.03 9.95
CA GLY A 24 4.44 -5.31 10.69
C GLY A 24 5.39 -6.25 9.96
N THR A 25 5.20 -6.45 8.66
CA THR A 25 6.11 -7.25 7.83
C THR A 25 7.48 -6.60 7.73
N LYS A 26 8.53 -7.39 7.42
CA LYS A 26 9.87 -6.84 7.18
C LYS A 26 9.87 -5.75 6.11
N ILE A 27 9.04 -5.92 5.07
CA ILE A 27 8.85 -4.95 4.00
C ILE A 27 8.16 -3.70 4.54
N GLY A 28 7.06 -3.86 5.30
CA GLY A 28 6.37 -2.75 5.95
C GLY A 28 7.28 -1.90 6.83
N VAL A 29 8.20 -2.51 7.58
CA VAL A 29 9.19 -1.79 8.40
C VAL A 29 10.18 -0.99 7.53
N MET A 30 10.64 -1.55 6.41
CA MET A 30 11.50 -0.82 5.48
C MET A 30 10.76 0.35 4.84
N VAL A 31 9.56 0.13 4.32
CA VAL A 31 8.68 1.14 3.74
C VAL A 31 8.41 2.27 4.74
N LYS A 32 8.13 1.93 6.00
CA LYS A 32 7.92 2.91 7.08
C LYS A 32 9.09 3.86 7.20
N LYS A 33 10.32 3.35 7.19
CA LYS A 33 11.53 4.16 7.30
C LYS A 33 11.65 5.17 6.15
N PHE A 34 11.45 4.72 4.91
CA PHE A 34 11.48 5.63 3.75
C PHE A 34 10.38 6.70 3.83
N MET A 35 9.17 6.33 4.25
CA MET A 35 8.06 7.27 4.42
C MET A 35 8.31 8.29 5.54
N GLU A 36 8.88 7.86 6.68
CA GLU A 36 9.25 8.74 7.79
C GLU A 36 10.38 9.71 7.43
N ASP A 37 11.34 9.24 6.61
CA ASP A 37 12.43 10.06 6.08
C ASP A 37 11.99 11.01 4.95
N GLY A 38 10.72 10.96 4.54
CA GLY A 38 10.18 11.74 3.41
C GLY A 38 10.78 11.34 2.05
N LEU A 39 11.37 10.16 1.98
CA LEU A 39 12.00 9.60 0.79
C LEU A 39 11.01 8.79 -0.02
N LEU A 40 11.20 8.77 -1.34
CA LEU A 40 10.47 7.86 -2.21
C LEU A 40 10.89 6.43 -1.92
N VAL A 41 9.91 5.55 -1.78
CA VAL A 41 10.13 4.11 -1.67
C VAL A 41 10.67 3.61 -3.02
N PRO A 42 11.84 2.94 -3.05
CA PRO A 42 12.40 2.40 -4.28
C PRO A 42 11.45 1.41 -4.98
N ASP A 43 11.44 1.40 -6.31
CA ASP A 43 10.56 0.54 -7.12
C ASP A 43 10.73 -0.95 -6.80
N ASP A 44 11.95 -1.40 -6.48
CA ASP A 44 12.25 -2.77 -6.06
C ASP A 44 11.49 -3.20 -4.79
N ILE A 45 11.16 -2.25 -3.92
CA ILE A 45 10.38 -2.50 -2.71
C ILE A 45 8.88 -2.43 -3.02
N VAL A 46 8.47 -1.57 -3.95
CA VAL A 46 7.07 -1.43 -4.37
C VAL A 46 6.58 -2.69 -5.11
N THR A 47 7.43 -3.32 -5.92
CA THR A 47 7.13 -4.60 -6.60
C THR A 47 6.97 -5.74 -5.59
N ASP A 48 7.78 -5.76 -4.55
CA ASP A 48 7.66 -6.70 -3.44
C ASP A 48 6.35 -6.48 -2.67
N VAL A 49 5.96 -5.23 -2.39
CA VAL A 49 4.67 -4.87 -1.78
C VAL A 49 3.49 -5.33 -2.66
N SER A 50 3.58 -5.13 -3.98
CA SER A 50 2.55 -5.54 -4.94
C SER A 50 2.34 -7.07 -4.98
N SER A 51 3.42 -7.84 -4.79
CA SER A 51 3.34 -9.31 -4.69
C SER A 51 2.62 -9.78 -3.43
N VAL A 52 2.67 -9.03 -2.33
CA VAL A 52 1.98 -9.40 -1.07
C VAL A 52 0.47 -9.16 -1.18
N VAL A 53 0.03 -8.08 -1.82
CA VAL A 53 -1.41 -7.79 -1.96
C VAL A 53 -2.13 -8.67 -2.98
N THR A 54 -1.40 -9.31 -3.89
CA THR A 54 -2.00 -10.27 -4.84
C THR A 54 -2.50 -11.55 -4.15
N LYS A 55 -2.17 -11.77 -2.86
CA LYS A 55 -2.74 -12.85 -2.05
C LYS A 55 -4.12 -12.55 -1.45
N VAL A 56 -4.65 -11.34 -1.58
CA VAL A 56 -6.02 -10.99 -1.15
C VAL A 56 -6.90 -10.75 -2.37
N GLN A 57 -6.91 -11.71 -3.30
CA GLN A 57 -8.02 -11.90 -4.25
C GLN A 57 -7.91 -13.25 -4.99
N LEU A 58 -7.91 -14.38 -4.25
CA LEU A 58 -8.29 -15.69 -4.79
C LEU A 58 -9.09 -16.46 -3.74
#